data_AF-A0A938BCZ7-F1
#
_entry.id   AF-A0A938BCZ7-F1
#
_cell.length_a   1.000
_cell.length_b   1.000
_cell.length_c   1.000
_cell.angle_alpha   90.00
_cell.angle_beta   90.00
_cell.angle_gamma   90.00
#
_symmetry.space_group_name_H-M   'P 1'
#
loop_
_entity.id
_entity.type
_entity.pdbx_description
1 polymer ?
#
loop_
_entity_poly.entity_id
_entity_poly.type
_entity_poly.pdbx_seq_one_letter_code
_entity_poly.pdbx_strand_id
1 'polypeptide(L)'
;MGGKEPGFILSCFPITGQRIRSLTPFGDVNRLKEAFLPRLVKVQVAKSVETEGYRRWPRVQELIEFSKRLGIEKIGVAFCVGLKEETAQLAKILESHGFNPSPVACSVNGGCNPVGQA
;
A
#
# COMPACT_ATOMS: atom_id res chain seq x y z
N MET A 1 -18.46 -34.81 1.62
CA MET A 1 -19.24 -35.25 0.44
C MET A 1 -20.50 -34.40 0.40
N GLY A 2 -20.73 -33.48 -0.51
CA GLY A 2 -20.17 -33.29 -1.84
C GLY A 2 -21.35 -33.00 -2.78
N GLY A 3 -21.38 -31.79 -3.37
CA GLY A 3 -22.16 -31.41 -4.56
C GLY A 3 -23.69 -31.41 -4.43
N LYS A 4 -24.48 -30.64 -5.18
CA LYS A 4 -24.26 -29.85 -6.39
C LYS A 4 -25.45 -28.87 -6.57
N GLU A 5 -25.16 -27.60 -6.84
CA GLU A 5 -25.58 -26.83 -8.05
C GLU A 5 -26.98 -26.17 -7.99
N PRO A 6 -27.33 -25.20 -8.88
CA PRO A 6 -26.55 -24.20 -9.62
C PRO A 6 -27.15 -22.78 -9.45
N GLY A 7 -26.56 -21.74 -10.04
CA GLY A 7 -27.28 -20.48 -10.27
C GLY A 7 -26.45 -19.21 -10.13
N PHE A 8 -25.80 -18.84 -11.23
CA PHE A 8 -25.55 -17.44 -11.59
C PHE A 8 -26.81 -16.59 -11.33
N ILE A 9 -26.68 -15.45 -10.65
CA ILE A 9 -27.29 -14.13 -10.96
C ILE A 9 -27.18 -13.21 -9.72
N LEU A 10 -26.71 -11.99 -9.98
CA LEU A 10 -26.73 -10.85 -9.07
C LEU A 10 -28.06 -10.74 -8.30
N SER A 11 -27.99 -10.75 -6.97
CA SER A 11 -28.93 -10.00 -6.14
C SER A 11 -28.31 -9.70 -4.78
N CYS A 12 -27.92 -8.44 -4.60
CA CYS A 12 -28.26 -7.63 -3.43
C CYS A 12 -28.76 -8.40 -2.18
N PHE A 13 -27.92 -8.54 -1.14
CA PHE A 13 -28.21 -8.46 0.32
C PHE A 13 -27.11 -9.17 1.15
N PRO A 14 -26.82 -8.81 2.43
CA PRO A 14 -27.39 -7.73 3.25
C PRO A 14 -26.34 -6.74 3.78
N ILE A 15 -26.72 -5.47 3.70
CA ILE A 15 -26.34 -4.42 4.64
C ILE A 15 -26.95 -4.79 5.99
N THR A 16 -26.20 -5.45 6.87
CA THR A 16 -26.57 -5.55 8.29
C THR A 16 -25.33 -5.59 9.16
N GLY A 17 -25.07 -4.50 9.89
CA GLY A 17 -24.41 -4.60 11.19
C GLY A 17 -23.34 -3.56 11.55
N GLN A 18 -22.74 -2.83 10.60
CA GLN A 18 -21.83 -1.74 10.96
C GLN A 18 -22.60 -0.43 11.01
N ARG A 19 -23.08 -0.12 12.22
CA ARG A 19 -23.60 1.17 12.65
C ARG A 19 -22.72 2.28 12.07
N ILE A 20 -23.22 3.00 11.06
CA ILE A 20 -22.72 4.30 10.63
C ILE A 20 -22.84 5.20 11.86
N ARG A 21 -21.78 5.28 12.66
CA ARG A 21 -21.65 6.30 13.70
C ARG A 21 -21.50 7.60 12.96
N SER A 22 -22.64 8.28 12.77
CA SER A 22 -22.80 9.70 12.47
C SER A 22 -21.78 10.27 11.48
N LEU A 23 -22.25 10.61 10.28
CA LEU A 23 -21.74 11.76 9.54
C LEU A 23 -21.64 12.94 10.54
N THR A 24 -20.50 13.13 11.21
CA THR A 24 -20.30 14.27 12.11
C THR A 24 -19.71 15.42 11.32
N PRO A 25 -20.12 16.65 11.63
CA PRO A 25 -20.19 17.75 10.69
C PRO A 25 -18.80 18.36 10.44
N PHE A 26 -18.72 19.08 9.33
CA PHE A 26 -17.76 20.13 9.05
C PHE A 26 -17.55 21.00 10.32
N GLY A 27 -16.44 20.85 11.06
CA GLY A 27 -16.19 21.76 12.21
C GLY A 27 -15.33 21.32 13.39
N ASP A 28 -14.33 20.43 13.23
CA ASP A 28 -13.36 20.15 14.30
C ASP A 28 -11.93 20.52 13.86
N VAL A 29 -11.51 21.76 14.11
CA VAL A 29 -10.16 22.26 13.76
C VAL A 29 -9.06 21.43 14.43
N ASN A 30 -9.29 20.91 15.64
CA ASN A 30 -8.32 20.07 16.35
C ASN A 30 -8.16 18.68 15.71
N ARG A 31 -9.25 18.09 15.19
CA ARG A 31 -9.18 16.79 14.49
C ARG A 31 -8.61 16.93 13.07
N LEU A 32 -8.82 18.07 12.42
CA LEU A 32 -8.10 18.45 11.20
C LEU A 32 -6.60 18.57 11.48
N LYS A 33 -6.19 19.20 12.59
CA LYS A 33 -4.78 19.21 12.99
C LYS A 33 -4.27 17.78 13.21
N GLU A 34 -4.97 16.92 13.94
CA GLU A 34 -4.54 15.53 14.18
C GLU A 34 -4.50 14.67 12.91
N ALA A 35 -5.38 14.90 11.95
CA ALA A 35 -5.40 14.20 10.66
C ALA A 35 -4.37 14.78 9.65
N PHE A 36 -4.06 16.07 9.77
CA PHE A 36 -3.25 16.81 8.79
C PHE A 36 -1.80 16.99 9.23
N LEU A 37 -1.50 17.12 10.53
CA LEU A 37 -0.13 17.11 11.09
C LEU A 37 0.71 15.91 10.63
N PRO A 38 0.22 14.65 10.70
CA PRO A 38 0.98 13.50 10.18
C PRO A 38 1.13 13.55 8.65
N ARG A 39 0.24 14.24 7.93
CA ARG A 39 0.35 14.44 6.48
C ARG A 39 1.37 15.54 6.14
N LEU A 40 1.44 16.62 6.91
CA LEU A 40 2.41 17.71 6.74
C LEU A 40 3.84 17.23 6.95
N VAL A 41 4.09 16.41 7.97
CA VAL A 41 5.42 15.83 8.22
C VAL A 41 5.88 15.00 7.01
N LYS A 42 4.99 14.17 6.44
CA LYS A 42 5.31 13.37 5.24
C LYS A 42 5.63 14.24 4.03
N VAL A 43 4.86 15.30 3.79
CA VAL A 43 5.11 16.24 2.68
C VAL A 43 6.45 16.97 2.86
N GLN A 44 6.77 17.38 4.09
CA GLN A 44 8.04 18.06 4.39
C GLN A 44 9.24 17.13 4.19
N VAL A 45 9.15 15.88 4.67
CA VAL A 45 10.21 14.88 4.47
C VAL A 45 10.37 14.53 3.00
N ALA A 46 9.26 14.38 2.26
CA ALA A 46 9.31 14.14 0.81
C ALA A 46 10.04 15.28 0.09
N LYS A 47 9.70 16.53 0.40
CA LYS A 47 10.38 17.70 -0.17
C LYS A 47 11.88 17.76 0.16
N SER A 48 12.28 17.38 1.38
CA SER A 48 13.70 17.31 1.77
C SER A 48 14.44 16.27 0.93
N VAL A 49 13.89 15.06 0.82
CA VAL A 49 14.49 13.97 0.06
C VAL A 49 14.55 14.31 -1.42
N GLU A 50 13.50 14.91 -1.98
CA GLU A 50 13.51 15.40 -3.36
C GLU A 50 14.59 16.45 -3.56
N THR A 51 14.69 17.46 -2.69
CA THR A 51 15.68 18.55 -2.83
C THR A 51 17.12 18.03 -2.78
N GLU A 52 17.40 17.06 -1.91
CA GLU A 52 18.74 16.48 -1.74
C GLU A 52 19.08 15.46 -2.84
N GLY A 53 18.09 14.67 -3.26
CA GLY A 53 18.22 13.55 -4.17
C GLY A 53 17.92 13.87 -5.63
N TYR A 54 17.39 15.05 -5.97
CA TYR A 54 16.92 15.38 -7.32
C TYR A 54 18.01 15.15 -8.36
N ARG A 55 17.74 14.23 -9.30
CA ARG A 55 18.65 13.78 -10.39
C ARG A 55 20.00 13.22 -9.91
N ARG A 56 20.12 12.88 -8.63
CA ARG A 56 21.30 12.26 -8.03
C ARG A 56 21.04 10.81 -7.64
N TRP A 57 19.88 10.56 -7.05
CA TRP A 57 19.50 9.23 -6.60
C TRP A 57 18.48 8.59 -7.55
N PRO A 58 18.54 7.27 -7.74
CA PRO A 58 17.45 6.54 -8.36
C PRO A 58 16.21 6.56 -7.45
N ARG A 59 15.03 6.42 -8.03
CA ARG A 59 13.75 6.51 -7.31
C ARG A 59 13.62 5.50 -6.17
N VAL A 60 14.23 4.32 -6.30
CA VAL A 60 14.28 3.30 -5.24
C VAL A 60 15.09 3.81 -4.05
N GLN A 61 16.20 4.51 -4.28
CA GLN A 61 17.02 5.07 -3.20
C GLN A 61 16.34 6.27 -2.53
N GLU A 62 15.63 7.11 -3.29
CA GLU A 62 14.79 8.15 -2.70
C GLU A 62 13.69 7.57 -1.80
N LEU A 63 13.04 6.47 -2.22
CA LEU A 63 12.06 5.78 -1.40
C LEU A 63 12.68 5.23 -0.10
N ILE A 64 13.89 4.67 -0.17
CA ILE A 64 14.63 4.16 0.98
C ILE A 64 14.92 5.31 1.97
N GLU A 65 15.48 6.42 1.50
CA GLU A 65 15.81 7.57 2.36
C GLU A 65 14.56 8.22 2.95
N PHE A 66 13.50 8.34 2.16
CA PHE A 66 12.21 8.80 2.64
C PHE A 66 11.64 7.91 3.75
N SER A 67 11.68 6.59 3.54
CA SER A 67 11.15 5.62 4.50
C SER A 67 11.97 5.56 5.78
N LYS A 68 13.30 5.67 5.69
CA LYS A 68 14.21 5.77 6.85
C LYS A 68 13.93 7.01 7.69
N ARG A 69 13.78 8.19 7.07
CA ARG A 69 13.51 9.45 7.78
C ARG A 69 12.16 9.45 8.48
N LEU A 70 11.20 8.66 7.98
CA LEU A 70 9.89 8.48 8.60
C LEU A 70 9.84 7.33 9.62
N GLY A 71 10.92 6.55 9.78
CA GLY A 71 10.94 5.39 10.66
C GLY A 71 9.99 4.26 10.21
N ILE A 72 9.77 4.11 8.91
CA ILE A 72 8.91 3.06 8.36
C ILE A 72 9.74 1.79 8.20
N GLU A 73 9.26 0.66 8.73
CA GLU A 73 9.94 -0.63 8.60
C GLU A 73 9.28 -1.54 7.56
N LYS A 74 7.96 -1.43 7.34
CA LYS A 74 7.19 -2.29 6.44
C LYS A 74 6.82 -1.56 5.16
N ILE A 75 7.16 -2.14 4.01
CA ILE A 75 6.89 -1.56 2.69
C ILE A 75 6.06 -2.53 1.86
N GLY A 76 4.86 -2.12 1.44
CA GLY A 76 4.05 -2.89 0.49
C GLY A 76 4.51 -2.66 -0.94
N VAL A 77 4.70 -3.72 -1.71
CA VAL A 77 5.10 -3.63 -3.13
C VAL A 77 4.01 -4.26 -4.00
N ALA A 78 3.23 -3.44 -4.69
CA ALA A 78 2.25 -3.92 -5.66
C ALA A 78 2.89 -4.04 -7.04
N PHE A 79 2.80 -5.21 -7.67
CA PHE A 79 3.43 -5.47 -8.97
C PHE A 79 2.53 -6.30 -9.89
N CYS A 80 2.74 -6.20 -11.20
CA CYS A 80 2.08 -7.08 -12.17
C CYS A 80 2.73 -8.47 -12.16
N VAL A 81 1.98 -9.53 -12.45
CA VAL A 81 2.51 -10.91 -12.49
C VAL A 81 3.77 -11.05 -13.37
N GLY A 82 3.82 -10.33 -14.48
CA GLY A 82 4.96 -10.32 -15.40
C GLY A 82 6.23 -9.64 -14.87
N LEU A 83 6.17 -8.97 -13.71
CA LEU A 83 7.31 -8.27 -13.09
C LEU A 83 7.81 -8.97 -11.81
N LYS A 84 7.57 -10.28 -11.70
CA LYS A 84 7.89 -11.06 -10.50
C LYS A 84 9.39 -11.07 -10.20
N GLU A 85 10.23 -11.19 -11.22
CA GLU A 85 11.68 -11.26 -11.04
C GLU A 85 12.26 -9.92 -10.61
N GLU A 86 11.80 -8.82 -11.21
CA GLU A 86 12.17 -7.45 -10.88
C GLU A 86 11.73 -7.10 -9.45
N THR A 87 10.53 -7.55 -9.06
CA THR A 87 10.02 -7.37 -7.71
C THR A 87 10.85 -8.15 -6.70
N ALA A 88 11.29 -9.37 -7.02
CA ALA A 88 12.16 -10.15 -6.15
C ALA A 88 13.54 -9.48 -5.97
N GLN A 89 14.09 -8.85 -7.01
CA GLN A 89 15.32 -8.06 -6.90
C GLN A 89 15.10 -6.81 -6.04
N LEU A 90 13.98 -6.11 -6.24
CA LEU A 90 13.61 -4.96 -5.42
C LEU A 90 13.45 -5.33 -3.95
N ALA A 91 12.81 -6.48 -3.65
CA ALA A 91 12.66 -6.98 -2.29
C ALA A 91 14.02 -7.20 -1.62
N LYS A 92 14.97 -7.85 -2.31
CA LYS A 92 16.35 -8.04 -1.79
C LYS A 92 17.05 -6.72 -1.50
N ILE A 93 16.88 -5.72 -2.37
CA ILE A 93 17.44 -4.38 -2.13
C ILE A 93 16.81 -3.75 -0.90
N LEU A 94 15.49 -3.85 -0.71
CA LEU A 94 14.82 -3.29 0.46
C LEU A 94 15.22 -4.02 1.75
N GLU A 95 15.32 -5.35 1.72
CA GLU A 95 15.80 -6.18 2.83
C GLU A 95 17.23 -5.82 3.24
N SER A 96 18.12 -5.60 2.27
CA SER A 96 19.51 -5.20 2.56
C SER A 96 19.60 -3.83 3.25
N HIS A 97 18.56 -3.00 3.16
CA HIS A 97 18.47 -1.70 3.82
C HIS A 97 17.66 -1.76 5.13
N GLY A 98 17.29 -2.95 5.61
CA GLY A 98 16.62 -3.18 6.89
C GLY A 98 15.10 -3.06 6.85
N PHE A 99 14.49 -3.09 5.67
CA PHE A 99 13.02 -3.08 5.54
C PHE A 99 12.44 -4.49 5.44
N ASN A 100 11.15 -4.61 5.74
CA ASN A 100 10.36 -5.83 5.54
C ASN A 100 9.37 -5.62 4.37
N PRO A 101 9.75 -6.01 3.13
CA PRO A 101 8.89 -5.85 1.96
C PRO A 101 7.77 -6.89 1.94
N SER A 102 6.55 -6.46 1.62
CA SER A 102 5.38 -7.33 1.40
C SER A 102 4.94 -7.21 -0.06
N PRO A 103 5.40 -8.10 -0.95
CA PRO A 103 4.99 -8.08 -2.36
C PRO A 103 3.56 -8.61 -2.53
N VAL A 104 2.76 -7.95 -3.36
CA VAL A 104 1.40 -8.37 -3.73
C VAL A 104 1.26 -8.31 -5.25
N ALA A 105 0.94 -9.45 -5.86
CA ALA A 105 0.72 -9.50 -7.29
C ALA A 105 -0.70 -9.05 -7.66
N CYS A 106 -0.79 -8.18 -8.67
CA CYS A 106 -2.03 -7.64 -9.19
C CYS A 106 -2.76 -8.67 -10.08
N SER A 107 -4.06 -8.88 -9.83
CA SER A 107 -4.87 -9.94 -10.46
C SER A 107 -5.79 -9.47 -11.60
N VAL A 108 -5.79 -8.18 -11.93
CA VAL A 108 -6.66 -7.64 -13.01
C VAL A 108 -6.08 -7.98 -14.39
N ASN A 109 -6.95 -8.47 -15.29
CA ASN A 109 -6.68 -9.05 -16.62
C ASN A 109 -6.16 -10.50 -16.68
N GLY A 110 -6.83 -11.43 -15.97
CA GLY A 110 -6.96 -12.80 -16.48
C GLY A 110 -5.77 -13.73 -16.35
N GLY A 111 -5.05 -13.72 -15.21
CA GLY A 111 -4.22 -14.86 -14.86
C GLY A 111 -3.26 -14.67 -13.69
N CYS A 112 -3.70 -15.02 -12.47
CA CYS A 112 -2.92 -15.85 -11.55
C CYS A 112 -3.81 -16.40 -10.44
N ASN A 113 -3.92 -17.73 -10.36
CA ASN A 113 -4.48 -18.48 -9.24
C ASN A 113 -3.60 -18.21 -7.99
N PRO A 114 -4.18 -17.79 -6.83
CA PRO A 114 -3.43 -17.35 -5.65
C PRO A 114 -2.81 -18.50 -4.85
N VAL A 115 -2.02 -19.37 -5.49
CA VAL A 115 -1.24 -20.41 -4.80
C VAL A 115 0.23 -20.00 -4.77
N GLY A 116 0.68 -19.52 -3.60
CA GLY A 116 2.10 -19.31 -3.31
C GLY A 116 2.68 -17.94 -3.68
N GLN A 117 2.00 -16.85 -3.29
CA GLN A 117 2.72 -15.58 -3.10
C GLN A 117 3.48 -15.73 -1.78
N ALA A 118 4.81 -15.86 -1.90
CA ALA A 118 5.76 -16.11 -0.82
C ALA A 118 5.72 -15.04 0.26
#